data_AF-A0A453MPH3-F1
#
_entry.id   AF-A0A453MPH3-F1
#
_cell.length_a   1.000
_cell.length_b   1.000
_cell.length_c   1.000
_cell.angle_alpha   90.00
_cell.angle_beta   90.00
_cell.angle_gamma   90.00
#
_symmetry.space_group_name_H-M   'P 1'
#
loop_
_entity.id
_entity.type
_entity.pdbx_description
1 polymer ?
#
loop_
_entity_poly.entity_id
_entity_poly.type
_entity_poly.pdbx_seq_one_letter_code
_entity_poly.pdbx_strand_id
1 'polypeptide(L)'
;SKNWWLTYEHVAIGYWPSALFEFLRNKGDAAFWGGIVEGPTASSNSPQMGSGHFASEGYGGAAFVKNIQIANNEKGYFDTPDKSQVRPESSDKSKYTVERFEYSKYVGMRIFYGGLGSYKAY
;
A
#
# COMPACT_ATOMS: atom_id res chain seq x y z
N SER A 1 -17.03 -18.66 -13.60
CA SER A 1 -15.60 -19.05 -13.43
C SER A 1 -14.90 -17.96 -12.63
N LYS A 2 -13.83 -18.28 -11.87
CA LYS A 2 -13.18 -17.36 -10.92
C LYS A 2 -11.82 -16.86 -11.42
N ASN A 3 -11.74 -16.49 -12.68
CA ASN A 3 -10.48 -16.10 -13.30
C ASN A 3 -10.26 -14.59 -13.18
N TRP A 4 -9.00 -14.18 -13.27
CA TRP A 4 -8.58 -12.82 -13.00
C TRP A 4 -8.31 -12.07 -14.30
N TRP A 5 -8.62 -10.77 -14.28
CA TRP A 5 -8.24 -9.82 -15.31
C TRP A 5 -7.39 -8.74 -14.68
N LEU A 6 -6.26 -8.42 -15.31
CA LEU A 6 -5.48 -7.24 -14.98
C LEU A 6 -5.84 -6.13 -15.97
N THR A 7 -6.21 -4.97 -15.45
CA THR A 7 -6.48 -3.78 -16.25
C THR A 7 -5.66 -2.59 -15.74
N TYR A 8 -5.27 -1.71 -16.64
CA TYR A 8 -4.63 -0.42 -16.31
C TYR A 8 -5.27 0.66 -17.17
N GLU A 9 -5.80 1.72 -16.55
CA GLU A 9 -6.51 2.81 -17.24
C GLU A 9 -7.51 2.31 -18.29
N HIS A 10 -8.33 1.32 -17.91
CA HIS A 10 -9.35 0.67 -18.75
C HIS A 10 -8.80 -0.22 -19.89
N VAL A 11 -7.49 -0.33 -20.05
CA VAL A 11 -6.86 -1.26 -20.97
C VAL A 11 -6.73 -2.62 -20.29
N ALA A 12 -7.30 -3.68 -20.89
CA ALA A 12 -7.05 -5.04 -20.46
C ALA A 12 -5.59 -5.42 -20.76
N ILE A 13 -4.79 -5.61 -19.71
CA ILE A 13 -3.41 -6.07 -19.83
C ILE A 13 -3.39 -7.59 -20.08
N GLY A 14 -4.26 -8.34 -19.41
CA GLY A 14 -4.33 -9.79 -19.66
C GLY A 14 -5.25 -10.57 -18.75
N TYR A 15 -5.46 -11.82 -19.16
CA TYR A 15 -6.27 -12.82 -18.46
C TYR A 15 -5.40 -13.83 -17.74
N TRP A 16 -5.75 -14.12 -16.49
CA TRP A 16 -4.98 -14.97 -15.59
C TRP A 16 -5.91 -16.04 -15.00
N PRO A 17 -5.77 -17.31 -15.43
CA PRO A 17 -6.54 -18.41 -14.87
C PRO A 17 -6.37 -18.52 -13.35
N SER A 18 -7.46 -18.77 -12.62
CA SER A 18 -7.42 -19.01 -11.17
C SER A 18 -6.43 -20.09 -10.74
N ALA A 19 -6.22 -21.11 -11.58
CA ALA A 19 -5.31 -22.21 -11.31
C ALA A 19 -3.83 -21.78 -11.15
N LEU A 20 -3.47 -20.57 -11.60
CA LEU A 20 -2.14 -20.00 -11.38
C LEU A 20 -1.93 -19.48 -9.95
N PHE A 21 -3.00 -19.30 -9.19
CA PHE A 21 -2.94 -18.71 -7.86
C PHE A 21 -3.30 -19.74 -6.79
N GLU A 22 -2.49 -19.79 -5.74
CA GLU A 22 -2.77 -20.59 -4.55
C GLU A 22 -3.78 -19.86 -3.65
N PHE A 23 -3.48 -18.62 -3.26
CA PHE A 23 -4.30 -17.84 -2.34
C PHE A 23 -5.48 -17.11 -3.01
N LEU A 24 -5.31 -16.70 -4.27
CA LEU A 24 -6.35 -15.97 -5.03
C LEU A 24 -7.23 -16.88 -5.90
N ARG A 25 -7.14 -18.21 -5.73
CA ARG A 25 -7.89 -19.15 -6.58
C ARG A 25 -9.41 -18.94 -6.55
N ASN A 26 -9.91 -18.63 -5.36
CA ASN A 26 -11.34 -18.62 -5.06
C ASN A 26 -11.95 -17.23 -4.84
N LYS A 27 -11.17 -16.30 -4.30
CA LYS A 27 -11.53 -14.88 -4.12
C LYS A 27 -10.28 -14.15 -3.60
N GLY A 28 -10.28 -12.83 -3.71
CA GLY A 28 -9.45 -12.00 -2.86
C GLY A 28 -10.22 -11.67 -1.58
N ASP A 29 -9.60 -11.88 -0.42
CA ASP A 29 -10.12 -11.52 0.90
C ASP A 29 -9.23 -10.52 1.64
N ALA A 30 -8.07 -10.20 1.07
CA ALA A 30 -7.17 -9.15 1.50
C ALA A 30 -6.65 -8.36 0.29
N ALA A 31 -6.38 -7.07 0.50
CA ALA A 31 -5.67 -6.22 -0.44
C ALA A 31 -4.40 -5.70 0.25
N PHE A 32 -3.27 -5.82 -0.43
CA PHE A 32 -1.98 -5.35 0.07
C PHE A 32 -1.52 -4.16 -0.74
N TRP A 33 -0.89 -3.22 -0.06
CA TRP A 33 -0.15 -2.12 -0.65
C TRP A 33 1.14 -1.99 0.14
N GLY A 34 2.19 -1.49 -0.50
CA GLY A 34 3.45 -1.27 0.18
C GLY A 34 4.50 -0.72 -0.76
N GLY A 35 5.71 -0.63 -0.21
CA GLY A 35 6.92 -0.33 -0.96
C GLY A 35 8.01 -1.28 -0.50
N ILE A 36 8.99 -1.49 -1.37
CA ILE A 36 10.19 -2.27 -1.06
C ILE A 36 11.40 -1.36 -1.22
N VAL A 37 12.36 -1.52 -0.31
CA VAL A 37 13.70 -0.97 -0.47
C VAL A 37 14.62 -2.14 -0.71
N GLU A 38 15.15 -2.21 -1.93
CA GLU A 38 16.02 -3.29 -2.38
C GLU A 38 17.24 -2.70 -3.09
N GLY A 39 18.37 -3.38 -2.97
CA GLY A 39 19.61 -3.01 -3.63
C GLY A 39 20.85 -3.44 -2.85
N PRO A 40 22.05 -3.29 -3.44
CA PRO A 40 23.30 -3.76 -2.84
C PRO A 40 23.60 -3.17 -1.46
N THR A 41 23.05 -1.99 -1.17
CA THR A 41 23.24 -1.29 0.11
C THR A 41 22.03 -1.36 1.02
N ALA A 42 20.94 -2.03 0.65
CA ALA A 42 19.71 -2.02 1.45
C ALA A 42 19.89 -2.58 2.87
N SER A 43 20.83 -3.50 3.09
CA SER A 43 21.14 -4.00 4.44
C SER A 43 22.01 -3.05 5.25
N SER A 44 23.02 -2.43 4.63
CA SER A 44 24.05 -1.62 5.30
C SER A 44 23.72 -0.13 5.33
N ASN A 45 23.35 0.43 4.19
CA ASN A 45 23.02 1.83 3.97
C ASN A 45 21.72 1.96 3.17
N SER A 46 20.62 1.58 3.82
CA SER A 46 19.30 1.61 3.21
C SER A 46 18.88 3.05 2.87
N PRO A 47 18.41 3.33 1.65
CA PRO A 47 17.96 4.67 1.26
C PRO A 47 16.69 5.09 2.00
N GLN A 48 16.40 6.38 1.91
CA GLN A 48 15.13 6.95 2.36
C GLN A 48 13.95 6.40 1.54
N MET A 49 12.77 6.28 2.17
CA MET A 49 11.52 5.92 1.50
C MET A 49 10.56 7.11 1.52
N GLY A 50 9.85 7.33 0.41
CA GLY A 50 8.89 8.43 0.27
C GLY A 50 9.62 9.77 0.28
N SER A 51 9.28 10.63 1.24
CA SER A 51 9.94 11.93 1.46
C SER A 51 11.15 11.85 2.39
N GLY A 52 11.47 10.68 2.95
CA GLY A 52 12.52 10.53 3.97
C GLY A 52 12.06 10.84 5.39
N HIS A 53 10.81 11.24 5.58
CA HIS A 53 10.19 11.51 6.88
C HIS A 53 9.35 10.32 7.37
N PHE A 54 9.21 10.18 8.69
CA PHE A 54 8.38 9.13 9.27
C PHE A 54 6.90 9.47 9.13
N ALA A 55 6.05 8.44 8.97
CA ALA A 55 4.62 8.56 8.74
C ALA A 55 3.88 9.38 9.82
N SER A 56 4.40 9.38 11.04
CA SER A 56 3.89 10.18 12.16
C SER A 56 3.87 11.68 11.86
N GLU A 57 4.80 12.17 11.04
CA GLU A 57 4.93 13.60 10.70
C GLU A 57 3.75 14.10 9.85
N GLY A 58 3.05 13.23 9.13
CA GLY A 58 1.84 13.57 8.40
C GLY A 58 2.05 14.61 7.30
N TYR A 59 1.05 15.45 7.05
CA TYR A 59 1.10 16.45 5.97
C TYR A 59 2.26 17.43 6.14
N GLY A 60 2.96 17.71 5.05
CA GLY A 60 4.12 18.61 5.02
C GLY A 60 5.44 17.94 5.41
N GLY A 61 5.41 16.73 5.97
CA GLY A 61 6.60 15.92 6.26
C GLY A 61 6.59 14.61 5.49
N ALA A 62 5.66 13.71 5.82
CA ALA A 62 5.59 12.35 5.28
C ALA A 62 4.95 12.28 3.89
N ALA A 63 5.36 11.28 3.11
CA ALA A 63 4.66 10.88 1.89
C ALA A 63 3.34 10.18 2.25
N PHE A 64 2.37 10.24 1.33
CA PHE A 64 1.07 9.61 1.53
C PHE A 64 0.44 9.13 0.23
N VAL A 65 -0.41 8.12 0.36
CA VAL A 65 -1.39 7.73 -0.66
C VAL A 65 -2.77 8.06 -0.12
N LYS A 66 -3.66 8.57 -0.98
CA LYS A 66 -5.02 8.99 -0.62
C LYS A 66 -6.04 8.48 -1.62
N ASN A 67 -7.33 8.69 -1.33
CA ASN A 67 -8.45 8.15 -2.11
C ASN A 67 -8.36 6.63 -2.30
N ILE A 68 -7.92 5.91 -1.27
CA ILE A 68 -7.84 4.45 -1.32
C ILE A 68 -9.26 3.90 -1.29
N GLN A 69 -9.55 3.02 -2.25
CA GLN A 69 -10.85 2.38 -2.38
C GLN A 69 -10.68 0.91 -2.78
N ILE A 70 -11.65 0.08 -2.42
CA ILE A 70 -11.70 -1.34 -2.74
C ILE A 70 -12.87 -1.57 -3.69
N ALA A 71 -12.61 -2.18 -4.85
CA ALA A 71 -13.67 -2.53 -5.79
C ALA A 71 -14.60 -3.59 -5.17
N ASN A 72 -15.88 -3.28 -5.04
CA ASN A 72 -16.91 -4.22 -4.62
C ASN A 72 -17.69 -4.70 -5.84
N ASN A 73 -17.29 -5.86 -6.37
CA ASN A 73 -17.89 -6.42 -7.57
C ASN A 73 -19.34 -6.89 -7.37
N GLU A 74 -19.76 -7.19 -6.13
CA GLU A 74 -21.15 -7.57 -5.87
C GLU A 74 -22.09 -6.38 -6.02
N LYS A 75 -21.59 -5.17 -5.70
CA LYS A 75 -22.38 -3.95 -5.71
C LYS A 75 -22.11 -3.04 -6.93
N GLY A 76 -21.04 -3.31 -7.67
CA GLY A 76 -20.65 -2.53 -8.86
C GLY A 76 -20.08 -1.15 -8.55
N TYR A 77 -19.58 -0.91 -7.33
CA TYR A 77 -18.98 0.36 -6.93
C TYR A 77 -17.77 0.15 -6.00
N PHE A 78 -17.06 1.24 -5.71
CA PHE A 78 -15.87 1.25 -4.85
C PHE A 78 -16.21 1.56 -3.38
N ASP A 79 -15.93 0.62 -2.48
CA ASP A 79 -16.08 0.80 -1.03
C ASP A 79 -14.84 1.49 -0.44
N THR A 80 -15.05 2.27 0.62
CA THR A 80 -13.93 2.80 1.43
C THR A 80 -13.44 1.69 2.36
N PRO A 81 -12.11 1.43 2.46
CA PRO A 81 -11.58 0.45 3.40
C PRO A 81 -12.02 0.74 4.83
N ASP A 82 -12.36 -0.30 5.60
CA ASP A 82 -12.55 -0.15 7.04
C ASP A 82 -11.18 -0.03 7.72
N LYS A 83 -10.92 1.13 8.34
CA LYS A 83 -9.67 1.39 9.09
C LYS A 83 -9.43 0.37 10.20
N SER A 84 -10.48 -0.25 10.76
CA SER A 84 -10.35 -1.26 11.82
C SER A 84 -9.73 -2.57 11.32
N GLN A 85 -9.82 -2.82 10.02
CA GLN A 85 -9.31 -4.02 9.36
C GLN A 85 -7.92 -3.82 8.75
N VAL A 86 -7.35 -2.61 8.85
CA VAL A 86 -6.04 -2.32 8.27
C VAL A 86 -4.93 -2.80 9.20
N ARG A 87 -3.96 -3.53 8.62
CA ARG A 87 -2.79 -4.06 9.34
C ARG A 87 -1.50 -3.46 8.76
N PRO A 88 -0.93 -2.41 9.39
CA PRO A 88 0.36 -1.88 8.97
C PRO A 88 1.48 -2.86 9.27
N GLU A 89 2.33 -3.12 8.28
CA GLU A 89 3.51 -3.94 8.41
C GLU A 89 4.75 -3.17 7.95
N SER A 90 5.85 -3.35 8.68
CA SER A 90 7.17 -2.85 8.30
C SER A 90 8.21 -3.82 8.82
N SER A 91 9.10 -4.26 7.94
CA SER A 91 10.20 -5.17 8.29
C SER A 91 11.17 -4.55 9.29
N ASP A 92 11.30 -3.22 9.31
CA ASP A 92 12.12 -2.48 10.26
C ASP A 92 11.48 -1.11 10.56
N LYS A 93 10.76 -1.03 11.68
CA LYS A 93 10.08 0.19 12.14
C LYS A 93 11.03 1.31 12.55
N SER A 94 12.31 1.01 12.80
CA SER A 94 13.32 2.04 13.08
C SER A 94 13.72 2.80 11.81
N LYS A 95 13.48 2.22 10.63
CA LYS A 95 13.85 2.78 9.33
C LYS A 95 12.67 3.27 8.53
N TYR A 96 11.56 2.53 8.56
CA TYR A 96 10.36 2.79 7.76
C TYR A 96 9.10 2.59 8.58
N THR A 97 8.17 3.54 8.43
CA THR A 97 6.88 3.53 9.13
C THR A 97 5.75 3.67 8.13
N VAL A 98 4.61 3.11 8.50
CA VAL A 98 3.35 3.20 7.76
C VAL A 98 2.22 3.32 8.77
N GLU A 99 1.58 4.49 8.80
CA GLU A 99 0.70 4.86 9.90
C GLU A 99 -0.42 5.81 9.44
N ARG A 100 -1.24 6.25 10.41
CA ARG A 100 -2.27 7.30 10.23
C ARG A 100 -3.31 6.95 9.16
N PHE A 101 -3.91 5.76 9.32
CA PHE A 101 -5.04 5.26 8.54
C PHE A 101 -6.29 6.06 8.87
N GLU A 102 -6.56 7.06 8.06
CA GLU A 102 -7.57 8.07 8.35
C GLU A 102 -8.50 8.26 7.14
N TYR A 103 -9.77 8.49 7.42
CA TYR A 103 -10.76 8.83 6.40
C TYR A 103 -11.20 10.28 6.57
N SER A 104 -11.30 11.00 5.45
CA SER A 104 -12.06 12.25 5.39
C SER A 104 -12.87 12.32 4.10
N LYS A 105 -14.01 13.01 4.15
CA LYS A 105 -14.88 13.20 2.97
C LYS A 105 -14.19 13.95 1.81
N TYR A 106 -13.10 14.67 2.06
CA TYR A 106 -12.42 15.50 1.06
C TYR A 106 -11.21 14.81 0.41
N VAL A 107 -10.59 13.84 1.10
CA VAL A 107 -9.38 13.16 0.62
C VAL A 107 -9.49 11.64 0.60
N GLY A 108 -10.67 11.10 0.94
CA GLY A 108 -10.92 9.66 1.05
C GLY A 108 -10.13 9.01 2.18
N MET A 109 -10.00 7.69 2.10
CA MET A 109 -9.08 6.93 2.95
C MET A 109 -7.63 7.25 2.54
N ARG A 110 -6.78 7.53 3.53
CA ARG A 110 -5.36 7.83 3.34
C ARG A 110 -4.49 7.07 4.31
N ILE A 111 -3.23 6.95 3.91
CA ILE A 111 -2.14 6.30 4.63
C ILE A 111 -0.89 7.13 4.46
N PHE A 112 -0.12 7.31 5.53
CA PHE A 112 1.18 7.95 5.46
C PHE A 112 2.26 6.88 5.52
N TYR A 113 3.35 7.11 4.79
CA TYR A 113 4.48 6.18 4.76
C TYR A 113 5.78 6.95 4.55
N GLY A 114 6.88 6.32 4.96
CA GLY A 114 8.21 6.82 4.70
C GLY A 114 9.17 6.48 5.83
N GLY A 115 10.36 7.05 5.73
CA GLY A 115 11.37 6.98 6.78
C GLY A 115 12.77 7.16 6.23
N LEU A 116 13.70 7.37 7.16
CA LEU A 116 15.06 7.81 6.88
C LEU A 116 15.96 6.71 6.29
N GLY A 117 15.52 5.45 6.33
CA GLY A 117 16.43 4.34 6.05
C GLY A 117 17.58 4.30 7.05
N SER A 118 18.82 4.20 6.58
CA SER A 118 20.02 4.26 7.44
C SER A 118 20.53 5.70 7.66
N TYR A 119 19.87 6.72 7.10
CA TYR A 119 20.32 8.10 7.20
C TYR A 119 20.18 8.61 8.64
N LYS A 120 21.29 9.03 9.26
CA LYS A 120 21.28 9.77 10.52
C LYS A 120 21.43 11.26 10.19
N ALA A 121 20.45 12.08 10.60
CA ALA A 121 20.66 13.52 10.62
C ALA A 121 21.76 13.81 11.66
N TYR A 122 22.85 14.43 11.21
CA TYR A 122 23.94 14.91 12.08
C TYR A 122 23.51 16.19 12.80
#